data_AF-A0A1G7AN46-F1
#
_entry.id   AF-A0A1G7AN46-F1
#
_cell.length_a   1.000
_cell.length_b   1.000
_cell.length_c   1.000
_cell.angle_alpha   90.00
_cell.angle_beta   90.00
_cell.angle_gamma   90.00
#
_symmetry.space_group_name_H-M   'P 1'
#
loop_
_entity.id
_entity.type
_entity.pdbx_description
1 polymer ?
#
loop_
_entity_poly.entity_id
_entity_poly.type
_entity_poly.pdbx_seq_one_letter_code
_entity_poly.pdbx_strand_id
1 'polypeptide(L)'
;MTLFFSILLVLIAIPFLFKQHPQFGKVPKGKRLERIKRSPNFKDGKFQNIRFTPMLTEGYSMANVTYNFLFKKIPRRRRTDTVPSIKTDLLQLPTESNVLVWFGHSSKFVLANHPWDAPWNELLR
;
A
#
# COMPACT_ATOMS: atom_id res chain seq x y z
N MET A 1 -22.78 2.53 -36.17
CA MET A 1 -22.02 1.28 -35.96
C MET A 1 -20.53 1.56 -35.76
N THR A 2 -19.86 2.28 -36.65
CA THR A 2 -18.45 2.70 -36.50
C THR A 2 -18.17 3.49 -35.22
N LEU A 3 -18.98 4.51 -34.92
CA LEU A 3 -18.83 5.33 -33.70
C LEU A 3 -18.91 4.49 -32.41
N PHE A 4 -19.83 3.52 -32.36
CA PHE A 4 -20.00 2.62 -31.22
C PHE A 4 -18.75 1.76 -30.99
N PHE A 5 -18.20 1.17 -32.05
CA PHE A 5 -16.97 0.38 -31.96
C PHE A 5 -15.76 1.24 -31.57
N SER A 6 -15.66 2.48 -32.07
CA SER A 6 -14.60 3.41 -31.67
C SER A 6 -14.67 3.74 -30.17
N ILE A 7 -15.87 3.99 -29.63
CA ILE A 7 -16.06 4.25 -28.20
C ILE A 7 -15.69 3.01 -27.38
N LEU A 8 -16.14 1.83 -27.79
CA LEU A 8 -15.83 0.57 -27.10
C LEU A 8 -14.31 0.31 -27.10
N LEU A 9 -13.63 0.55 -28.22
CA LEU A 9 -12.17 0.43 -28.34
C LEU A 9 -11.47 1.34 -27.33
N VAL A 10 -11.87 2.62 -27.25
CA VAL A 10 -11.27 3.59 -26.32
C VAL A 10 -11.50 3.18 -24.87
N LEU A 11 -12.72 2.73 -24.52
CA LEU A 11 -13.05 2.28 -23.16
C LEU A 11 -12.23 1.05 -22.71
N ILE A 12 -11.78 0.22 -23.64
CA ILE A 12 -10.91 -0.94 -23.35
C ILE A 12 -9.43 -0.53 -23.36
N ALA A 13 -9.02 0.28 -24.34
CA ALA A 13 -7.63 0.67 -24.54
C ALA A 13 -7.09 1.54 -23.39
N ILE A 14 -7.88 2.50 -22.88
CA ILE A 14 -7.42 3.40 -21.82
C ILE A 14 -7.05 2.63 -20.54
N PRO A 15 -7.91 1.78 -19.94
CA PRO A 15 -7.54 1.00 -18.77
C PRO A 15 -6.37 0.04 -19.02
N PHE A 16 -6.29 -0.52 -20.23
CA PHE A 16 -5.20 -1.42 -20.61
C PHE A 16 -3.85 -0.70 -20.61
N LEU A 17 -3.75 0.45 -21.29
CA LEU A 17 -2.53 1.27 -21.35
C LEU A 17 -2.19 1.85 -19.97
N PHE A 18 -3.19 2.28 -19.20
CA PHE A 18 -3.00 2.80 -17.85
C PHE A 18 -2.32 1.79 -16.92
N LYS A 19 -2.70 0.51 -17.00
CA LYS A 19 -2.06 -0.57 -16.22
C LYS A 19 -0.60 -0.85 -16.60
N GLN A 20 -0.14 -0.40 -17.77
CA GLN A 20 1.25 -0.53 -18.18
C GLN A 20 2.16 0.58 -17.62
N HIS A 21 1.58 1.59 -16.96
CA HIS A 21 2.34 2.68 -16.39
C HIS A 21 3.34 2.17 -15.32
N PRO A 22 4.61 2.64 -15.29
CA PRO A 22 5.63 2.15 -14.37
C PRO A 22 5.24 2.17 -12.89
N GLN A 23 4.33 3.08 -12.48
CA GLN A 23 3.83 3.17 -11.11
C GLN A 23 3.03 1.93 -10.65
N PHE A 24 2.44 1.14 -11.55
CA PHE A 24 1.74 -0.10 -11.19
C PHE A 24 2.69 -1.28 -10.94
N GLY A 25 3.98 -1.12 -11.25
CA GLY A 25 4.97 -2.19 -11.15
C GLY A 25 4.82 -3.25 -12.24
N LYS A 26 5.62 -4.32 -12.13
CA LYS A 26 5.62 -5.44 -13.09
C LYS A 26 5.32 -6.75 -12.37
N VAL A 27 4.62 -7.65 -13.06
CA VAL A 27 4.45 -9.04 -12.62
C VAL A 27 5.85 -9.67 -12.43
N PRO A 28 6.13 -10.33 -11.30
CA PRO A 28 7.43 -10.93 -11.04
C PRO A 28 7.74 -12.03 -12.07
N LYS A 29 8.96 -12.02 -12.62
CA LYS A 29 9.47 -13.01 -13.57
C LYS A 29 10.93 -13.36 -13.25
N GLY A 30 11.41 -14.50 -13.78
CA GLY A 30 12.81 -14.94 -13.65
C GLY A 30 13.28 -15.00 -12.18
N LYS A 31 14.50 -14.50 -11.92
CA LYS A 31 15.13 -14.50 -10.59
C LYS A 31 14.25 -13.91 -9.48
N ARG A 32 13.44 -12.87 -9.79
CA ARG A 32 12.54 -12.25 -8.80
C ARG A 32 11.41 -13.19 -8.41
N LEU A 33 10.84 -13.91 -9.37
CA LEU A 33 9.77 -14.88 -9.11
C LEU A 33 10.31 -16.05 -8.30
N GLU A 34 11.49 -16.57 -8.66
CA GLU A 34 12.13 -17.67 -7.92
C GLU A 34 12.43 -17.27 -6.48
N ARG A 35 12.88 -16.03 -6.24
CA ARG A 35 13.05 -15.51 -4.88
C ARG A 35 11.74 -15.47 -4.09
N ILE A 36 10.63 -15.07 -4.72
CA ILE A 36 9.31 -15.03 -4.07
C ILE A 36 8.85 -16.45 -3.70
N LYS A 37 9.02 -17.42 -4.61
CA LYS A 37 8.65 -18.83 -4.39
C LYS A 37 9.44 -19.49 -3.27
N ARG A 38 10.69 -19.06 -3.02
CA ARG A 38 11.53 -19.55 -1.91
C ARG A 38 11.05 -19.10 -0.53
N SER A 39 10.10 -18.17 -0.45
CA SER A 39 9.55 -17.75 0.83
C SER A 39 8.82 -18.91 1.51
N PRO A 40 9.03 -19.15 2.82
CA PRO A 40 8.27 -20.17 3.57
C PRO A 40 6.76 -19.88 3.61
N ASN A 41 6.40 -18.64 3.30
CA ASN A 41 5.01 -18.16 3.24
C ASN A 41 4.42 -18.20 1.82
N PHE A 42 5.15 -18.70 0.81
CA PHE A 42 4.60 -18.91 -0.52
C PHE A 42 4.03 -20.33 -0.64
N LYS A 43 2.71 -20.47 -0.57
CA LYS A 43 1.99 -21.75 -0.56
C LYS A 43 0.77 -21.67 -1.47
N ASP A 44 0.45 -22.77 -2.16
CA ASP A 44 -0.71 -22.84 -3.06
C ASP A 44 -0.71 -21.76 -4.16
N GLY A 45 0.48 -21.44 -4.69
CA GLY A 45 0.65 -20.48 -5.79
C GLY A 45 0.54 -19.00 -5.39
N LYS A 46 0.41 -18.68 -4.10
CA LYS A 46 0.33 -17.30 -3.61
C LYS A 46 1.09 -17.09 -2.30
N PHE A 47 1.39 -15.84 -2.00
CA PHE A 47 1.90 -15.48 -0.67
C PHE A 47 0.75 -15.55 0.35
N GLN A 48 1.00 -16.15 1.50
CA GLN A 48 0.08 -16.25 2.62
C GLN A 48 0.67 -15.47 3.81
N ASN A 49 -0.11 -14.56 4.40
CA ASN A 49 0.33 -13.80 5.57
C ASN A 49 0.53 -14.75 6.77
N ILE A 50 1.48 -14.42 7.66
CA ILE A 50 1.77 -15.19 8.88
C ILE A 50 0.53 -15.29 9.77
N ARG A 51 -0.25 -14.21 9.84
CA ARG A 51 -1.53 -14.16 10.54
C ARG A 51 -2.66 -14.05 9.53
N PHE A 52 -3.75 -14.76 9.78
CA PHE A 52 -4.96 -14.62 8.99
C PHE A 52 -5.38 -13.15 8.94
N THR A 53 -5.44 -12.59 7.73
CA THR A 53 -5.82 -11.21 7.48
C THR A 53 -6.91 -11.25 6.43
N PRO A 54 -8.19 -11.31 6.84
CA PRO A 54 -9.28 -11.35 5.87
C PRO A 54 -9.26 -10.04 5.07
N MET A 55 -9.63 -10.14 3.78
CA MET A 55 -9.72 -8.96 2.91
C MET A 55 -10.78 -7.96 3.42
N LEU A 56 -11.76 -8.46 4.15
CA LEU A 56 -12.83 -7.71 4.80
C LEU A 56 -12.81 -7.95 6.30
N THR A 57 -13.07 -6.90 7.07
CA THR A 57 -13.36 -7.04 8.49
C THR A 57 -14.54 -8.01 8.69
N GLU A 58 -14.50 -8.81 9.75
CA GLU A 58 -15.58 -9.72 10.10
C GLU A 58 -16.92 -8.99 10.19
N GLY A 59 -17.98 -9.60 9.65
CA GLY A 59 -19.32 -9.01 9.56
C GLY A 59 -19.54 -8.03 8.40
N TYR A 60 -18.53 -7.77 7.57
CA TYR A 60 -18.67 -6.93 6.36
C TYR A 60 -18.73 -7.77 5.08
N SER A 61 -19.49 -7.28 4.10
CA SER A 61 -19.51 -7.80 2.74
C SER A 61 -19.09 -6.71 1.75
N MET A 62 -18.56 -7.10 0.59
CA MET A 62 -18.17 -6.16 -0.46
C MET A 62 -19.34 -5.30 -0.94
N ALA A 63 -20.53 -5.89 -1.04
CA ALA A 63 -21.75 -5.17 -1.41
C ALA A 63 -22.11 -4.11 -0.37
N ASN A 64 -22.08 -4.45 0.91
CA ASN A 64 -22.38 -3.52 2.01
C ASN A 64 -21.34 -2.39 2.06
N VAL A 65 -20.05 -2.70 1.91
CA VAL A 65 -18.98 -1.67 1.88
C VAL A 65 -19.18 -0.72 0.69
N THR A 66 -19.47 -1.25 -0.50
CA THR A 66 -19.72 -0.44 -1.70
C THR A 66 -20.97 0.44 -1.54
N TYR A 67 -22.07 -0.12 -1.04
CA TYR A 67 -23.29 0.63 -0.76
C TYR A 67 -23.04 1.76 0.25
N ASN A 68 -22.33 1.47 1.34
CA ASN A 68 -21.97 2.47 2.33
C ASN A 68 -21.07 3.56 1.74
N PHE A 69 -20.12 3.20 0.89
CA PHE A 69 -19.24 4.18 0.25
C PHE A 69 -20.02 5.17 -0.64
N LEU A 70 -20.97 4.66 -1.44
CA LEU A 70 -21.73 5.45 -2.40
C LEU A 70 -22.87 6.27 -1.76
N PHE A 71 -23.60 5.67 -0.81
CA PHE A 71 -24.88 6.22 -0.35
C PHE A 71 -24.89 6.66 1.12
N LYS A 72 -24.01 6.11 1.96
CA LYS A 72 -24.02 6.46 3.39
C LYS A 72 -23.37 7.83 3.61
N LYS A 73 -24.15 8.76 4.15
CA LYS A 73 -23.64 10.05 4.62
C LYS A 73 -22.85 9.84 5.91
N ILE A 74 -21.60 10.29 5.94
CA ILE A 74 -20.76 10.26 7.13
C ILE A 74 -20.77 11.67 7.75
N PRO A 75 -21.35 11.85 8.95
CA PRO A 75 -21.36 13.15 9.62
C PRO A 75 -19.92 13.57 9.93
N ARG A 76 -19.64 14.88 9.87
CA ARG A 76 -18.31 15.46 10.13
C ARG A 76 -17.17 14.89 9.26
N ARG A 77 -17.48 14.37 8.06
CA ARG A 77 -16.47 13.90 7.09
C ARG A 77 -15.46 14.99 6.73
N ARG A 78 -15.90 16.26 6.70
CA ARG A 78 -15.03 17.43 6.62
C ARG A 78 -14.97 18.06 8.00
N ARG A 79 -13.75 18.30 8.48
CA ARG A 79 -13.51 19.06 9.70
C ARG A 79 -13.89 20.52 9.46
N THR A 80 -14.62 21.11 10.40
CA THR A 80 -14.87 22.56 10.46
C THR A 80 -13.68 23.30 11.07
N ASP A 81 -12.93 22.61 11.93
CA ASP A 81 -11.87 23.20 12.74
C ASP A 81 -10.50 22.72 12.27
N THR A 82 -9.48 23.52 12.52
CA THR A 82 -8.08 23.22 12.19
C THR A 82 -7.60 21.96 12.91
N VAL A 83 -6.86 21.11 12.22
CA VAL A 83 -6.15 19.99 12.84
C VAL A 83 -4.86 20.56 13.45
N PRO A 84 -4.62 20.41 14.77
CA PRO A 84 -3.36 20.86 15.35
C PRO A 84 -2.22 20.10 14.68
N SER A 85 -1.22 20.84 14.23
CA SER A 85 -0.01 20.27 13.64
C SER A 85 1.19 21.03 14.19
N ILE A 86 2.28 20.31 14.40
CA ILE A 86 3.54 20.88 14.85
C ILE A 86 4.50 20.75 13.68
N LYS A 87 5.10 21.87 13.27
CA LYS A 87 6.15 21.85 12.26
C LYS A 87 7.44 21.37 12.92
N THR A 88 7.80 20.12 12.65
CA THR A 88 9.03 19.52 13.16
C THR A 88 10.18 19.78 12.19
N ASP A 89 11.30 20.32 12.68
CA ASP A 89 12.55 20.36 11.92
C ASP A 89 13.15 18.97 11.87
N LEU A 90 13.11 18.35 10.69
CA LEU A 90 13.61 16.99 10.48
C LEU A 90 15.14 16.90 10.50
N LEU A 91 15.84 18.02 10.30
CA LEU A 91 17.31 18.06 10.26
C LEU A 91 17.92 18.13 11.66
N GLN A 92 17.12 18.48 12.67
CA GLN A 92 17.55 18.63 14.06
C GLN A 92 16.96 17.54 14.97
N LEU A 93 16.59 16.39 14.41
CA LEU A 93 16.08 15.27 15.21
C LEU A 93 17.23 14.61 16.01
N PRO A 94 16.97 14.18 17.26
CA PRO A 94 17.98 13.53 18.09
C PRO A 94 18.36 12.15 17.54
N THR A 95 19.56 12.04 16.97
CA THR A 95 20.09 10.83 16.30
C THR A 95 20.31 9.64 17.24
N GLU A 96 20.51 9.90 18.52
CA GLU A 96 20.72 8.85 19.53
C GLU A 96 19.44 8.14 19.97
N SER A 97 18.28 8.53 19.41
CA SER A 97 16.97 8.01 19.82
C SER A 97 16.13 7.55 18.64
N ASN A 98 15.16 6.67 18.93
CA ASN A 98 14.13 6.30 17.98
C ASN A 98 13.06 7.41 17.92
N VAL A 99 12.89 8.02 16.76
CA VAL A 99 11.95 9.11 16.50
C VAL A 99 10.94 8.72 15.43
N LEU A 100 9.67 9.04 15.67
CA LEU A 100 8.58 8.94 14.70
C LEU A 100 7.97 10.33 14.49
N VAL A 101 7.99 10.82 13.25
CA VAL A 101 7.26 12.04 12.86
C VAL A 101 6.11 11.64 11.94
N TRP A 102 4.88 11.92 12.35
CA TRP A 102 3.69 11.61 11.56
C TRP A 102 3.29 12.80 10.69
N PHE A 103 3.21 12.59 9.38
CA PHE A 103 2.84 13.65 8.42
C PHE A 103 1.34 13.65 8.07
N GLY A 104 0.56 12.79 8.72
CA GLY A 104 -0.85 12.61 8.41
C GLY A 104 -1.11 11.41 7.51
N HIS A 105 -2.36 10.92 7.56
CA HIS A 105 -2.80 9.74 6.82
C HIS A 105 -1.86 8.54 7.07
N SER A 106 -1.39 7.88 6.01
CA SER A 106 -0.42 6.78 6.04
C SER A 106 1.05 7.23 5.88
N SER A 107 1.32 8.54 5.95
CA SER A 107 2.67 9.08 5.77
C SER A 107 3.36 9.36 7.10
N LYS A 108 4.60 8.90 7.23
CA LYS A 108 5.43 9.05 8.42
C LYS A 108 6.90 8.98 8.08
N PHE A 109 7.72 9.67 8.86
CA PHE A 109 9.17 9.53 8.90
C PHE A 109 9.57 8.79 10.18
N VAL A 110 10.50 7.85 10.06
CA VAL A 110 11.04 7.09 11.18
C VAL A 110 12.56 7.20 11.15
N LEU A 111 13.14 7.71 12.23
CA LEU A 111 14.55 7.58 12.54
C LEU A 111 14.64 6.50 13.62
N ALA A 112 15.36 5.42 13.36
CA ALA A 112 15.50 4.34 14.32
C ALA A 112 16.93 3.83 14.35
N ASN A 113 17.50 3.77 15.56
CA ASN A 113 18.74 3.08 15.86
C ASN A 113 18.41 1.60 15.95
N HIS A 114 18.31 0.96 14.79
CA HIS A 114 18.00 -0.44 14.70
C HIS A 114 19.27 -1.20 14.27
N PRO A 115 19.60 -2.34 14.92
CA PRO A 115 20.75 -3.16 14.55
C PRO A 115 20.50 -3.95 13.25
N TRP A 116 19.83 -3.37 12.25
CA TRP A 116 19.45 -4.07 10.99
C TRP A 116 20.67 -4.63 10.25
N ASP A 117 21.87 -4.10 10.52
CA ASP A 117 23.11 -4.59 9.93
C ASP A 117 23.61 -5.88 10.58
N ALA A 118 23.21 -6.19 11.82
CA ALA A 118 23.71 -7.38 12.53
C ALA A 118 23.35 -8.70 11.83
N PRO A 119 22.10 -8.94 11.38
CA PRO A 119 21.75 -10.13 10.60
C PRO A 119 22.42 -10.17 9.22
N TRP A 120 22.65 -9.01 8.58
CA TRP A 120 23.32 -8.96 7.28
C TRP A 120 24.82 -9.27 7.37
N ASN A 121 25.47 -8.83 8.45
CA ASN A 121 26.88 -9.11 8.73
C ASN A 121 27.12 -10.60 9.06
N GLU A 122 26.11 -11.30 9.58
CA GLU A 122 26.18 -12.74 9.87
C GLU A 122 26.00 -13.60 8.61
N LEU A 123 25.26 -13.12 7.61
CA LEU A 123 25.08 -13.79 6.31
C LEU A 123 26.25 -13.62 5.33
N LEU A 124 27.13 -12.66 5.59
CA LEU A 124 28.31 -12.34 4.76
C LEU A 124 29.61 -12.92 5.33
N ARG A 125 29.55 -13.64 6.45
CA ARG A 125 30.62 -14.50 6.99
C ARG A 125 30.44 -15.91 6.48
#